data_AF-A0A090T6L5-F1
#
_entry.id   AF-A0A090T6L5-F1
#
_cell.length_a   1.000
_cell.length_b   1.000
_cell.length_c   1.000
_cell.angle_alpha   90.00
_cell.angle_beta   90.00
_cell.angle_gamma   90.00
#
_symmetry.space_group_name_H-M   'P 1'
#
loop_
_entity.id
_entity.type
_entity.pdbx_description
1 polymer ?
#
loop_
_entity_poly.entity_id
_entity_poly.type
_entity_poly.pdbx_seq_one_letter_code
_entity_poly.pdbx_strand_id
1 'polypeptide(L)' 'MRNETIDAIEEHKVFAIVRGISPDNVRPTMQALIKGGIRLVEVTFDRKNGEAIH' A
#
# COMPACT_ATOMS: atom_id res chain seq x y z
N MET A 1 0.34 11.26 15.01
CA MET A 1 -0.33 10.50 13.92
C MET A 1 -0.79 11.38 12.76
N ARG A 2 -1.85 12.21 12.85
CA ARG A 2 -2.30 13.01 11.68
C ARG A 2 -1.20 13.91 11.10
N ASN A 3 -0.54 14.69 11.95
CA ASN A 3 0.50 15.61 11.49
C ASN A 3 1.71 14.84 10.93
N GLU A 4 2.19 13.80 11.62
CA GLU A 4 3.24 12.91 11.09
C GLU A 4 2.92 12.32 9.70
N THR A 5 1.66 11.93 9.45
CA THR A 5 1.24 11.45 8.12
C THR A 5 1.31 12.56 7.08
N ILE A 6 0.85 13.77 7.42
CA ILE A 6 0.90 14.92 6.52
C ILE A 6 2.35 15.31 6.23
N ASP A 7 3.19 15.38 7.26
CA ASP A 7 4.62 15.69 7.16
C ASP A 7 5.31 14.68 6.24
N ALA A 8 5.02 13.38 6.39
CA ALA A 8 5.58 12.34 5.54
C ALA A 8 5.09 12.45 4.07
N ILE A 9 3.83 12.84 3.84
CA ILE A 9 3.30 13.09 2.50
C ILE A 9 4.02 14.27 1.85
N GLU A 10 4.23 15.36 2.59
CA GLU A 10 4.94 16.55 2.12
C GLU A 10 6.43 16.28 1.85
N GLU A 11 7.07 15.47 2.70
CA GLU A 11 8.47 15.07 2.56
C GLU A 11 8.70 14.17 1.34
N HIS A 12 7.90 13.10 1.21
CA HIS A 12 8.16 12.03 0.24
C HIS A 12 7.46 12.24 -1.10
N LYS A 13 6.36 13.01 -1.16
CA LYS A 13 5.64 13.49 -2.36
C LYS A 13 5.12 12.41 -3.33
N VAL A 14 5.53 11.17 -3.16
CA VAL A 14 5.21 10.00 -3.99
C VAL A 14 4.84 8.86 -3.06
N PHE A 15 3.71 8.22 -3.32
CA PHE A 15 3.25 7.03 -2.61
C PHE A 15 2.76 6.00 -3.61
N ALA A 16 2.94 4.72 -3.26
CA ALA A 16 2.43 3.61 -4.07
C ALA A 16 1.03 3.19 -3.59
N ILE A 17 0.14 2.90 -4.53
CA ILE A 17 -1.16 2.26 -4.25
C ILE A 17 -1.05 0.80 -4.67
N VAL A 18 -1.09 -0.11 -3.70
CA VAL A 18 -0.98 -1.55 -3.94
C VAL A 18 -2.35 -2.18 -3.80
N ARG A 19 -2.81 -2.83 -4.88
CA ARG A 19 -4.09 -3.53 -4.97
C ARG A 19 -3.87 -5.00 -5.30
N GLY A 20 -4.81 -5.86 -4.92
CA GLY A 20 -4.84 -7.27 -5.33
C GLY A 20 -3.67 -8.12 -4.82
N ILE A 21 -2.97 -7.66 -3.79
CA ILE A 21 -1.79 -8.35 -3.28
C ILE A 21 -2.20 -9.52 -2.38
N SER A 22 -1.66 -10.72 -2.66
CA SER A 22 -1.84 -11.86 -1.77
C SER A 22 -1.05 -11.68 -0.47
N PRO A 23 -1.50 -12.26 0.66
CA PRO A 23 -0.81 -12.15 1.95
C PRO A 23 0.68 -12.51 1.89
N ASP A 24 1.03 -13.57 1.15
CA ASP A 24 2.41 -14.05 1.01
C ASP A 24 3.32 -13.05 0.29
N ASN A 25 2.75 -12.19 -0.56
CA ASN A 25 3.50 -11.21 -1.33
C ASN A 25 3.63 -9.84 -0.65
N VAL A 26 2.89 -9.58 0.44
CA VAL A 26 2.92 -8.26 1.12
C VAL A 26 4.34 -7.88 1.53
N ARG A 27 5.05 -8.77 2.24
CA ARG A 27 6.41 -8.50 2.72
C ARG A 27 7.43 -8.28 1.60
N PRO A 28 7.58 -9.18 0.60
CA PRO A 28 8.55 -8.96 -0.47
C PRO A 28 8.22 -7.72 -1.31
N THR A 29 6.94 -7.40 -1.55
CA THR A 29 6.57 -6.18 -2.26
C THR A 29 6.95 -4.92 -1.46
N MET A 30 6.68 -4.87 -0.15
CA MET A 30 7.08 -3.73 0.67
C MET A 30 8.61 -3.54 0.69
N GLN A 31 9.38 -4.63 0.77
CA GLN A 31 10.84 -4.58 0.71
C GLN A 31 11.34 -4.01 -0.63
N ALA A 32 10.74 -4.44 -1.75
CA ALA A 32 11.09 -3.93 -3.07
C ALA A 32 10.77 -2.44 -3.20
N LEU A 33 9.61 -2.00 -2.70
CA LEU A 33 9.20 -0.59 -2.71
C LEU A 33 10.17 0.28 -1.89
N ILE A 34 10.57 -0.17 -0.69
CA ILE A 34 11.56 0.52 0.14
C ILE A 34 12.90 0.64 -0.60
N LYS A 35 13.38 -0.46 -1.19
CA LYS A 35 14.64 -0.49 -1.97
C LYS A 35 14.57 0.44 -3.19
N GLY A 36 13.39 0.56 -3.80
CA GLY A 36 13.13 1.46 -4.93
C GLY A 36 12.94 2.94 -4.54
N GLY A 37 13.01 3.29 -3.26
CA GLY A 37 12.90 4.67 -2.79
C GLY A 37 11.50 5.09 -2.35
N ILE A 38 10.50 4.21 -2.40
CA ILE A 38 9.15 4.51 -1.90
C ILE A 38 9.16 4.46 -0.36
N ARG A 39 8.46 5.41 0.25
CA ARG A 39 8.36 5.57 1.71
C ARG A 39 6.92 5.59 2.24
N LEU A 40 5.96 5.71 1.33
CA LEU A 40 4.53 5.72 1.64
C LEU A 40 3.81 4.71 0.74
N VAL A 41 2.95 3.89 1.35
CA VAL A 41 2.16 2.89 0.63
C VAL A 41 0.74 2.87 1.19
N GLU A 42 -0.25 2.90 0.32
CA GLU A 42 -1.61 2.51 0.62
C GLU A 42 -1.84 1.08 0.12
N VAL A 43 -2.26 0.18 1.00
CA VAL A 43 -2.70 -1.16 0.61
C VAL A 43 -4.22 -1.17 0.53
N THR A 44 -4.75 -1.23 -0.69
CA THR A 44 -6.20 -1.23 -0.92
C THR A 44 -6.76 -2.64 -0.67
N PHE A 45 -7.84 -2.70 0.10
CA PHE A 45 -8.60 -3.92 0.27
C PHE A 45 -9.52 -4.14 -0.94
N ASP A 46 -9.13 -5.05 -1.84
CA ASP A 46 -9.98 -5.44 -2.95
C ASP A 46 -11.11 -6.35 -2.44
N ARG A 47 -12.28 -5.78 -2.20
CA ARG A 47 -13.51 -6.57 -2.16
C ARG A 47 -13.74 -7.13 -3.56
N LYS A 48 -13.63 -8.45 -3.73
CA LYS A 48 -14.23 -9.11 -4.89
C LYS A 48 -15.72 -8.74 -4.90
N ASN A 49 -16.14 -7.92 -5.86
CA ASN A 49 -17.57 -7.72 -6.13
C ASN A 49 -18.13 -9.08 -6.58
N GLY A 50 -18.87 -9.76 -5.69
CA GLY A 50 -19.79 -10.83 -6.06
C GLY A 50 -19.23 -12.25 -6.12
N GLU A 51 -18.77 -12.81 -5.00
CA GLU A 51 -19.15 -14.21 -4.72
C GLU A 51 -20.56 -14.15 -4.11
N ALA A 52 -21.57 -14.12 -4.99
CA ALA A 52 -22.91 -14.51 -4.58
C ALA A 52 -22.80 -15.97 -4.14
N ILE A 53 -22.87 -16.18 -2.83
CA ILE A 53 -23.05 -17.47 -2.19
C ILE A 53 -24.27 -18.12 -2.84
N HIS A 54 -24.03 -19.13 -3.68
CA HIS A 54 -25.03 -20.08 -4.13
C HIS A 54 -25.21 -21.17 -3.08
#